data_AF-A0A9P7ZIR2-F1
#
_entry.id   AF-A0A9P7ZIR2-F1
#
_cell.length_a   1.000
_cell.length_b   1.000
_cell.length_c   1.000
_cell.angle_alpha   90.00
_cell.angle_beta   90.00
_cell.angle_gamma   90.00
#
_symmetry.space_group_name_H-M   'P 1'
#
loop_
_entity.id
_entity.type
_entity.pdbx_description
1 polymer ?
#
loop_
_entity_poly.entity_id
_entity_poly.type
_entity_poly.pdbx_seq_one_letter_code
_entity_poly.pdbx_strand_id
1 'polypeptide(L)'
;MPFSLTRRAALHEVSLVARQRAYPDCSRQPMLALAGSRRSKASLSGEADRKPNLSTQATSEPESPRHPRSVQALHLKPLKREAEHGIPSCDLQLRSYSLQPLDFFCDFALRAAYYLGLPAYGPVPLPRITQRWTVPRSHFIFKKSQENFERITLRRLIQIKDGNPETVQLWLAYLRKHQYYGIGMKANMWEFSELGGQSVTKQNTRQYETDINAAWPHLGQVKPLESALEADKVLNHRLSSEASGPR
;
A
#
# COMPACT_ATOMS: atom_id res chain seq x y z
N MET A 1 36.65 16.51 50.04
CA MET A 1 36.36 17.43 48.93
C MET A 1 34.85 17.45 48.70
N PRO A 2 34.24 18.64 48.57
CA PRO A 2 32.82 18.89 48.80
C PRO A 2 32.03 18.93 47.48
N PHE A 3 30.70 18.86 47.56
CA PHE A 3 29.79 19.93 47.09
C PHE A 3 28.36 19.37 46.97
N SER A 4 27.58 19.69 47.99
CA SER A 4 26.12 19.75 47.95
C SER A 4 25.66 20.83 46.97
N LEU A 5 24.65 20.53 46.16
CA LEU A 5 23.74 21.57 45.65
C LEU A 5 22.30 21.04 45.62
N THR A 6 21.58 21.30 46.69
CA THR A 6 20.12 21.38 46.71
C THR A 6 19.65 22.57 45.88
N ARG A 7 18.60 22.40 45.07
CA ARG A 7 17.69 23.52 44.75
C ARG A 7 16.24 23.10 44.95
N ARG A 8 15.57 23.95 45.72
CA ARG A 8 14.23 23.85 46.28
C ARG A 8 13.22 24.50 45.32
N ALA A 9 12.08 23.83 45.18
CA ALA A 9 10.71 24.30 44.96
C ALA A 9 10.41 25.56 44.11
N ALA A 10 9.47 25.40 43.17
CA ALA A 10 8.25 26.20 43.15
C ALA A 10 7.18 25.52 42.27
N LEU A 11 6.01 25.32 42.87
CA LEU A 11 4.76 24.94 42.24
C LEU A 11 4.33 26.00 41.22
N HIS A 12 3.80 25.57 40.09
CA HIS A 12 2.65 26.23 39.49
C HIS A 12 1.88 25.20 38.67
N GLU A 13 0.75 24.76 39.25
CA GLU A 13 -0.36 24.27 38.45
C GLU A 13 -0.77 25.39 37.47
N VAL A 14 -0.83 25.04 36.18
CA VAL A 14 -1.70 25.71 35.23
C VAL A 14 -2.46 24.61 34.51
N SER A 15 -3.67 24.41 35.00
CA SER A 15 -4.75 23.71 34.33
C SER A 15 -4.96 24.30 32.93
N LEU A 16 -4.69 23.51 31.89
CA LEU A 16 -5.22 23.78 30.56
C LEU A 16 -6.06 22.59 30.13
N VAL A 17 -7.37 22.82 30.26
CA VAL A 17 -8.49 22.04 29.76
C VAL A 17 -8.19 21.56 28.34
N ALA A 18 -7.89 20.27 28.21
CA ALA A 18 -7.91 19.58 26.93
C ALA A 18 -9.37 19.53 26.45
N ARG A 19 -9.76 20.50 25.62
CA ARG A 19 -10.97 20.42 24.82
C ARG A 19 -10.81 19.24 23.84
N GLN A 20 -11.30 18.09 24.26
CA GLN A 20 -11.65 16.98 23.37
C GLN A 20 -12.69 17.52 22.38
N ARG A 21 -12.27 17.82 21.14
CA ARG A 21 -13.20 17.87 20.02
C ARG A 21 -13.48 16.42 19.65
N ALA A 22 -14.48 15.86 20.31
CA ALA A 22 -15.17 14.66 19.84
C ALA A 22 -15.70 14.97 18.44
N TYR A 23 -15.22 14.23 17.44
CA TYR A 23 -15.95 14.13 16.17
C TYR A 23 -17.24 13.37 16.46
N PRO A 24 -18.41 13.78 15.94
CA PRO A 24 -19.63 13.02 16.13
C PRO A 24 -19.52 11.67 15.40
N ASP A 25 -19.51 10.59 16.17
CA ASP A 25 -19.76 9.22 15.73
C ASP A 25 -21.14 9.16 15.06
N CYS A 26 -21.16 9.07 13.73
CA CYS A 26 -22.38 8.94 12.93
C CYS A 26 -22.74 7.45 12.73
N SER A 27 -22.85 6.71 13.83
CA SER A 27 -23.26 5.29 13.82
C SER A 27 -24.03 4.88 15.08
N ARG A 28 -25.02 5.68 15.48
CA ARG A 28 -26.06 5.25 16.43
C ARG A 28 -27.44 5.61 15.90
N GLN A 29 -28.11 4.63 15.31
CA GLN A 29 -29.57 4.66 15.18
C GLN A 29 -30.19 4.27 16.53
N PRO A 30 -31.30 4.91 16.96
CA PRO A 30 -31.94 4.63 18.23
C PRO A 30 -32.75 3.32 18.16
N MET A 31 -32.57 2.48 19.18
CA MET A 31 -33.51 1.39 19.49
C MET A 31 -34.86 1.98 19.91
N LEU A 32 -35.90 1.63 19.16
CA LEU A 32 -37.28 1.74 19.62
C LEU A 32 -37.59 0.54 20.52
N ALA A 33 -37.93 0.83 21.77
CA ALA A 33 -38.41 -0.12 22.74
C ALA A 33 -39.81 -0.63 22.34
N LEU A 34 -40.04 -1.94 22.43
CA LEU A 34 -41.37 -2.49 22.59
C LEU A 34 -41.40 -3.47 23.76
N ALA A 35 -42.46 -3.33 24.55
CA ALA A 35 -42.72 -3.98 25.81
C ALA A 35 -42.88 -5.50 25.70
N GLY A 36 -42.70 -6.18 26.84
CA GLY A 36 -42.51 -7.61 26.93
C GLY A 36 -43.75 -8.50 26.77
N SER A 37 -43.48 -9.80 26.74
CA SER A 37 -44.39 -10.84 27.23
C SER A 37 -43.60 -12.12 27.53
N ARG A 38 -43.94 -12.79 28.64
CA ARG A 38 -43.32 -14.02 29.13
C ARG A 38 -43.92 -15.25 28.42
N ARG A 39 -43.06 -16.26 28.25
CA ARG A 39 -43.32 -17.72 28.18
C ARG A 39 -44.24 -18.26 27.07
N SER A 40 -43.70 -19.18 26.28
CA SER A 40 -44.10 -20.60 26.34
C SER A 40 -43.23 -21.50 25.45
N LYS A 41 -42.71 -22.56 26.08
CA LYS A 41 -42.43 -23.92 25.59
C LYS A 41 -42.08 -24.11 24.09
N ALA A 42 -40.89 -24.67 23.86
CA ALA A 42 -40.51 -25.29 22.61
C ALA A 42 -41.52 -26.37 22.21
N SER A 43 -42.20 -26.18 21.08
CA SER A 43 -42.86 -27.24 20.33
C SER A 43 -41.94 -27.61 19.16
N LEU A 44 -41.50 -28.87 19.14
CA LEU A 44 -40.87 -29.51 17.99
C LEU A 44 -41.76 -29.28 16.76
N SER A 45 -41.20 -28.73 15.68
CA SER A 45 -41.93 -28.54 14.42
C SER A 45 -42.34 -29.90 13.86
N GLY A 46 -43.64 -30.04 13.57
CA GLY A 46 -44.21 -31.22 12.93
C GLY A 46 -43.91 -31.27 11.42
N GLU A 47 -44.06 -32.45 10.84
CA GLU A 47 -43.65 -32.84 9.48
C GLU A 47 -44.30 -32.03 8.32
N ALA A 48 -45.22 -31.11 8.63
CA ALA A 48 -45.93 -30.27 7.66
C ALA A 48 -45.18 -28.98 7.26
N ASP A 49 -44.07 -28.61 7.93
CA ASP A 49 -43.24 -27.43 7.58
C ASP A 49 -42.26 -27.66 6.42
N ARG A 50 -42.29 -28.83 5.76
CA ARG A 50 -41.48 -29.15 4.57
C ARG A 50 -42.13 -28.66 3.26
N LYS A 51 -42.60 -27.42 3.20
CA LYS A 51 -42.82 -26.76 1.90
C LYS A 51 -41.74 -25.70 1.74
N PRO A 52 -40.77 -25.86 0.81
CA PRO A 52 -39.82 -24.80 0.56
C PRO A 52 -40.61 -23.58 0.08
N ASN A 53 -40.45 -22.48 0.81
CA ASN A 53 -41.22 -21.26 0.62
C ASN A 53 -41.16 -20.77 -0.83
N LEU A 54 -42.31 -20.86 -1.47
CA LEU A 54 -42.73 -19.92 -2.50
C LEU A 54 -43.00 -18.59 -1.79
N SER A 55 -42.04 -17.66 -1.82
CA SER A 55 -42.26 -16.31 -1.32
C SER A 55 -41.92 -15.26 -2.36
N THR A 56 -43.00 -14.60 -2.79
CA THR A 56 -43.08 -13.23 -3.27
C THR A 56 -42.71 -13.01 -4.73
N GLN A 57 -43.75 -12.66 -5.50
CA GLN A 57 -43.67 -12.09 -6.84
C GLN A 57 -42.67 -10.93 -6.85
N ALA A 58 -41.45 -11.19 -7.32
CA ALA A 58 -40.56 -10.13 -7.74
C ALA A 58 -41.12 -9.60 -9.07
N THR A 59 -41.48 -8.33 -9.11
CA THR A 59 -41.73 -7.59 -10.36
C THR A 59 -40.56 -7.84 -11.29
N SER A 60 -40.76 -8.70 -12.30
CA SER A 60 -39.73 -9.03 -13.28
C SER A 60 -39.63 -7.88 -14.28
N GLU A 61 -38.97 -6.79 -13.88
CA GLU A 61 -38.29 -5.92 -14.83
C GLU A 61 -37.38 -6.82 -15.67
N PRO A 62 -37.33 -6.66 -17.02
CA PRO A 62 -36.58 -7.57 -17.88
C PRO A 62 -35.14 -7.66 -17.38
N GLU A 63 -34.75 -8.84 -16.87
CA GLU A 63 -33.43 -9.06 -16.30
C GLU A 63 -32.38 -8.87 -17.40
N SER A 64 -31.83 -7.66 -17.50
CA SER A 64 -30.70 -7.39 -18.37
C SER A 64 -29.57 -8.38 -18.09
N PRO A 65 -28.87 -8.89 -19.12
CA PRO A 65 -27.87 -9.93 -18.93
C PRO A 65 -26.81 -9.49 -17.92
N ARG A 66 -26.47 -10.38 -16.99
CA ARG A 66 -25.41 -10.11 -16.00
C ARG A 66 -24.09 -9.88 -16.73
N HIS A 67 -23.45 -8.75 -16.45
CA HIS A 67 -22.12 -8.44 -16.96
C HIS A 67 -21.09 -9.47 -16.45
N PRO A 68 -19.98 -9.73 -17.18
CA PRO A 68 -18.95 -10.65 -16.70
C PRO A 68 -18.29 -10.16 -15.41
N ARG A 69 -17.80 -11.10 -14.58
CA ARG A 69 -17.21 -10.78 -13.26
C ARG A 69 -16.06 -9.79 -13.32
N SER A 70 -15.27 -9.78 -14.40
CA SER A 70 -14.19 -8.82 -14.60
C SER A 70 -14.70 -7.39 -14.72
N VAL A 71 -15.78 -7.16 -15.50
CA VAL A 71 -16.43 -5.85 -15.65
C VAL A 71 -17.12 -5.43 -14.36
N GLN A 72 -17.76 -6.37 -13.67
CA GLN A 72 -18.37 -6.10 -12.36
C GLN A 72 -17.32 -5.65 -11.33
N ALA A 73 -16.17 -6.33 -11.29
CA ALA A 73 -15.07 -5.98 -10.38
C ALA A 73 -14.49 -4.59 -10.65
N LEU A 74 -14.66 -4.03 -11.86
CA LEU A 74 -14.22 -2.67 -12.15
C LEU A 74 -14.97 -1.62 -11.34
N HIS A 75 -16.30 -1.78 -11.23
CA HIS A 75 -17.21 -0.88 -10.53
C HIS A 75 -17.27 -1.08 -9.02
N LEU A 76 -16.74 -2.20 -8.53
CA LEU A 76 -16.68 -2.51 -7.10
C LEU A 76 -15.36 -2.05 -6.49
N LYS A 77 -15.32 -2.05 -5.16
CA LYS A 77 -14.07 -1.85 -4.42
C LYS A 77 -13.09 -3.00 -4.71
N PRO A 78 -11.77 -2.77 -4.64
CA PRO A 78 -10.79 -3.81 -4.89
C PRO A 78 -10.98 -4.97 -3.92
N LEU A 79 -11.12 -6.17 -4.46
CA LEU A 79 -11.20 -7.41 -3.69
C LEU A 79 -9.86 -7.64 -2.98
N LYS A 80 -9.93 -8.23 -1.78
CA LYS A 80 -8.75 -8.56 -0.97
C LYS A 80 -8.73 -10.06 -0.65
N ARG A 81 -7.53 -10.61 -0.51
CA ARG A 81 -7.31 -11.98 -0.02
C ARG A 81 -6.94 -11.91 1.46
N GLU A 82 -7.34 -12.92 2.21
CA GLU A 82 -6.93 -13.09 3.61
C GLU A 82 -5.52 -13.69 3.67
N ALA A 83 -4.76 -13.33 4.69
CA ALA A 83 -3.41 -13.85 4.94
C ALA A 83 -3.46 -14.95 6.01
N GLU A 84 -2.70 -16.02 5.86
CA GLU A 84 -2.71 -17.17 6.78
C GLU A 84 -1.79 -16.97 7.99
N HIS A 85 -0.57 -16.48 7.76
CA HIS A 85 0.48 -16.32 8.77
C HIS A 85 0.70 -14.85 9.13
N GLY A 86 0.41 -13.93 8.21
CA GLY A 86 0.52 -12.49 8.43
C GLY A 86 1.96 -11.99 8.49
N ILE A 87 2.90 -12.69 7.87
CA ILE A 87 4.31 -12.31 7.78
C ILE A 87 4.48 -11.32 6.62
N PRO A 88 5.10 -10.15 6.81
CA PRO A 88 5.28 -9.18 5.73
C PRO A 88 6.36 -9.65 4.74
N SER A 89 5.99 -9.74 3.47
CA SER A 89 6.91 -10.11 2.38
C SER A 89 7.38 -8.90 1.58
N CYS A 90 6.51 -7.89 1.41
CA CYS A 90 6.88 -6.66 0.68
C CYS A 90 6.11 -5.44 1.19
N ASP A 91 6.84 -4.34 1.33
CA ASP A 91 6.29 -3.01 1.64
C ASP A 91 6.52 -2.09 0.45
N LEU A 92 5.45 -1.73 -0.24
CA LEU A 92 5.44 -0.76 -1.32
C LEU A 92 5.03 0.61 -0.79
N GLN A 93 5.98 1.54 -0.79
CA GLN A 93 5.76 2.92 -0.45
C GLN A 93 5.59 3.78 -1.71
N LEU A 94 4.43 4.40 -1.84
CA LEU A 94 4.11 5.34 -2.91
C LEU A 94 4.21 6.78 -2.41
N ARG A 95 4.73 7.66 -3.25
CA ARG A 95 4.91 9.08 -2.96
C ARG A 95 4.42 9.93 -4.13
N SER A 96 3.67 10.98 -3.85
CA SER A 96 3.29 11.97 -4.85
C SER A 96 3.08 13.34 -4.21
N TYR A 97 2.99 14.38 -5.03
CA TYR A 97 2.57 15.71 -4.60
C TYR A 97 1.05 15.92 -4.72
N SER A 98 0.34 15.05 -5.45
CA SER A 98 -1.11 15.10 -5.64
C SER A 98 -1.81 13.85 -5.09
N LEU A 99 -3.08 13.98 -4.67
CA LEU A 99 -3.87 12.90 -4.06
C LEU A 99 -4.48 11.97 -5.10
N GLN A 100 -5.17 12.52 -6.11
CA GLN A 100 -5.89 11.75 -7.12
C GLN A 100 -5.04 10.69 -7.84
N PRO A 101 -3.87 11.00 -8.44
CA PRO A 101 -3.05 9.98 -9.08
C PRO A 101 -2.57 8.92 -8.08
N LEU A 102 -2.23 9.35 -6.86
CA LEU A 102 -1.74 8.47 -5.80
C LEU A 102 -2.79 7.44 -5.38
N ASP A 103 -4.01 7.89 -5.08
CA ASP A 103 -5.10 7.01 -4.64
C ASP A 103 -5.61 6.12 -5.80
N PHE A 104 -5.64 6.63 -7.03
CA PHE A 104 -5.95 5.84 -8.23
C PHE A 104 -4.94 4.69 -8.44
N PHE A 105 -3.65 4.99 -8.36
CA PHE A 105 -2.61 3.98 -8.53
C PHE A 105 -2.58 2.96 -7.38
N CYS A 106 -2.93 3.38 -6.15
CA CYS A 106 -3.10 2.46 -5.04
C CYS A 106 -4.22 1.43 -5.31
N ASP A 107 -5.37 1.87 -5.83
CA ASP A 107 -6.47 0.98 -6.20
C ASP A 107 -6.05 -0.01 -7.32
N PHE A 108 -5.39 0.50 -8.36
CA PHE A 108 -4.82 -0.32 -9.42
C PHE A 108 -3.87 -1.40 -8.89
N ALA A 109 -2.97 -1.03 -7.97
CA ALA A 109 -2.01 -1.96 -7.39
C ALA A 109 -2.66 -3.06 -6.54
N LEU A 110 -3.71 -2.72 -5.78
CA LEU A 110 -4.49 -3.71 -5.03
C LEU A 110 -5.21 -4.70 -5.94
N ARG A 111 -5.80 -4.22 -7.05
CA ARG A 111 -6.47 -5.10 -8.03
C ARG A 111 -5.48 -6.07 -8.65
N ALA A 112 -4.29 -5.59 -9.04
CA ALA A 112 -3.23 -6.45 -9.58
C ALA A 112 -2.80 -7.53 -8.58
N ALA A 113 -2.64 -7.18 -7.30
CA ALA A 113 -2.28 -8.12 -6.25
C ALA A 113 -3.35 -9.22 -6.06
N TYR A 114 -4.63 -8.87 -6.12
CA TYR A 114 -5.73 -9.84 -5.98
C TYR A 114 -5.73 -10.93 -7.05
N TYR A 115 -5.42 -10.57 -8.31
CA TYR A 115 -5.34 -11.53 -9.41
C TYR A 115 -4.12 -12.45 -9.30
N LEU A 116 -3.01 -11.93 -8.77
CA LEU A 116 -1.81 -12.72 -8.48
C LEU A 116 -1.94 -13.58 -7.21
N GLY A 117 -3.06 -13.47 -6.48
CA GLY A 117 -3.29 -14.23 -5.25
C GLY A 117 -2.54 -13.69 -4.03
N LEU A 118 -1.96 -12.50 -4.11
CA LEU A 118 -1.22 -11.88 -3.00
C LEU A 118 -2.19 -11.19 -2.02
N PRO A 119 -2.13 -11.50 -0.71
CA PRO A 119 -2.94 -10.80 0.28
C PRO A 119 -2.34 -9.43 0.60
N ALA A 120 -2.86 -8.43 -0.11
CA ALA A 120 -2.47 -7.03 0.04
C ALA A 120 -3.32 -6.30 1.07
N TYR A 121 -2.64 -5.66 2.00
CA TYR A 121 -3.21 -4.72 2.96
C TYR A 121 -3.26 -3.35 2.32
N GLY A 122 -4.44 -2.71 2.45
CA GLY A 122 -4.84 -1.52 1.70
C GLY A 122 -3.91 -0.30 1.88
N PRO A 123 -4.13 0.78 1.13
CA PRO A 123 -3.27 1.96 1.18
C PRO A 123 -3.35 2.62 2.56
N VAL A 124 -2.36 2.36 3.39
CA VAL A 124 -2.22 3.00 4.70
C VAL A 124 -1.69 4.42 4.46
N PRO A 125 -2.44 5.47 4.87
CA PRO A 125 -1.99 6.83 4.73
C PRO A 125 -0.85 7.10 5.72
N LEU A 126 0.37 7.22 5.20
CA LEU A 126 1.51 7.64 6.00
C LEU A 126 1.46 9.16 6.22
N PRO A 127 2.06 9.66 7.31
CA PRO A 127 2.13 11.10 7.55
C PRO A 127 2.82 11.82 6.38
N ARG A 128 2.17 12.88 5.89
CA ARG A 128 2.70 13.74 4.83
C ARG A 128 3.93 14.49 5.31
N ILE A 129 4.90 14.66 4.42
CA ILE A 129 6.09 15.47 4.69
C ILE A 129 5.84 16.85 4.11
N THR A 130 5.90 17.90 4.94
CA THR A 130 5.75 19.29 4.48
C THR A 130 7.09 20.00 4.57
N GLN A 131 7.65 20.36 3.43
CA GLN A 131 8.85 21.19 3.33
C GLN A 131 8.42 22.63 3.10
N ARG A 132 8.93 23.59 3.89
CA ARG A 132 8.58 25.01 3.80
C ARG A 132 9.82 25.84 3.54
N TRP A 133 9.70 26.83 2.66
CA TRP A 133 10.76 27.80 2.41
C TRP A 133 10.17 29.19 2.22
N THR A 134 10.94 30.20 2.60
CA THR A 134 10.52 31.61 2.53
C THR A 134 11.41 32.33 1.54
N VAL A 135 10.80 32.93 0.52
CA VAL A 135 11.53 33.62 -0.55
C VAL A 135 11.10 35.10 -0.56
N PRO A 136 12.04 36.05 -0.69
CA PRO A 136 11.67 37.45 -0.92
C PRO A 136 10.81 37.58 -2.18
N ARG A 137 9.75 38.39 -2.14
CA ARG A 137 8.88 38.58 -3.32
C ARG A 137 9.58 39.30 -4.47
N SER A 138 10.53 40.20 -4.15
CA SER A 138 11.35 40.92 -5.12
C SER A 138 12.77 40.37 -5.12
N HIS A 139 13.41 40.41 -6.28
CA HIS A 139 14.80 40.02 -6.48
C HIS A 139 15.79 40.94 -5.74
N PHE A 140 15.42 42.21 -5.45
CA PHE A 140 16.35 43.21 -4.88
C PHE A 140 15.71 44.10 -3.80
N ILE A 141 16.53 44.48 -2.79
CA ILE A 141 16.28 45.38 -1.64
C ILE A 141 15.12 45.03 -0.70
N PHE A 142 13.95 44.62 -1.19
CA PHE A 142 12.70 44.50 -0.42
C PHE A 142 12.59 43.25 0.46
N LYS A 143 13.50 43.06 1.42
CA LYS A 143 13.55 41.87 2.33
C LYS A 143 12.37 41.75 3.30
N LYS A 144 11.69 42.86 3.64
CA LYS A 144 10.50 42.84 4.52
C LYS A 144 9.28 42.18 3.86
N SER A 145 9.24 42.12 2.52
CA SER A 145 8.18 41.43 1.77
C SER A 145 8.67 40.03 1.40
N GLN A 146 8.19 39.02 2.13
CA GLN A 146 8.51 37.61 1.90
C GLN A 146 7.24 36.81 1.63
N GLU A 147 7.40 35.70 0.90
CA GLU A 147 6.37 34.73 0.59
C GLU A 147 6.77 33.35 1.10
N ASN A 148 5.80 32.64 1.67
CA ASN A 148 5.98 31.28 2.17
C ASN A 148 5.51 30.31 1.10
N PHE A 149 6.40 29.41 0.70
CA PHE A 149 6.09 28.30 -0.18
C PHE A 149 6.15 27.00 0.61
N GLU A 150 5.33 26.04 0.20
CA GLU A 150 5.40 24.69 0.73
C GLU A 150 5.33 23.62 -0.36
N ARG A 151 6.03 22.52 -0.13
CA ARG A 151 5.92 21.29 -0.89
C ARG A 151 5.47 20.18 0.04
N ILE A 152 4.28 19.66 -0.21
CA ILE A 152 3.69 18.57 0.56
C ILE A 152 3.88 17.28 -0.22
N THR A 153 4.66 16.35 0.34
CA THR A 153 4.77 14.99 -0.17
C THR A 153 3.79 14.09 0.56
N LEU A 154 2.80 13.59 -0.19
CA LEU A 154 1.80 12.64 0.24
C LEU A 154 2.36 11.22 0.08
N ARG A 155 2.04 10.35 1.03
CA ARG A 155 2.63 9.01 1.12
C ARG A 155 1.55 7.99 1.41
N ARG A 156 1.61 6.86 0.71
CA ARG A 156 0.79 5.67 0.97
C ARG A 156 1.71 4.46 1.11
N LEU A 157 1.32 3.52 1.95
CA LEU A 157 1.99 2.23 2.10
C LEU A 157 1.02 1.13 1.72
N ILE A 158 1.44 0.22 0.86
CA ILE A 158 0.75 -1.04 0.56
C ILE A 158 1.67 -2.13 1.07
N GLN A 159 1.15 -2.97 1.96
CA GLN A 159 1.90 -4.08 2.55
C GLN A 159 1.34 -5.39 2.03
N ILE A 160 2.20 -6.24 1.50
CA ILE A 160 1.86 -7.62 1.12
C ILE A 160 2.38 -8.53 2.22
N LYS A 161 1.49 -9.43 2.67
CA LYS A 161 1.84 -10.49 3.59
C LYS A 161 1.87 -11.83 2.86
N ASP A 162 2.58 -12.81 3.38
CA ASP A 162 2.59 -14.21 2.94
C ASP A 162 2.70 -14.38 1.40
N GLY A 163 3.51 -13.54 0.75
CA GLY A 163 3.71 -13.55 -0.69
C GLY A 163 4.94 -14.36 -1.09
N ASN A 164 4.82 -15.18 -2.14
CA ASN A 164 5.96 -15.82 -2.78
C ASN A 164 6.87 -14.75 -3.43
N PRO A 165 8.21 -14.82 -3.25
CA PRO A 165 9.14 -13.80 -3.74
C PRO A 165 9.06 -13.57 -5.26
N GLU A 166 8.92 -14.62 -6.06
CA GLU A 166 8.82 -14.52 -7.52
C GLU A 166 7.53 -13.80 -7.95
N THR A 167 6.42 -14.11 -7.27
CA THR A 167 5.12 -13.49 -7.56
C THR A 167 5.11 -12.01 -7.16
N VAL A 168 5.77 -11.67 -6.05
CA VAL A 168 5.97 -10.28 -5.62
C VAL A 168 6.82 -9.52 -6.63
N GLN A 169 7.89 -10.11 -7.13
CA GLN A 169 8.72 -9.50 -8.18
C GLN A 169 7.94 -9.27 -9.47
N LEU A 170 7.13 -10.25 -9.90
CA LEU A 170 6.24 -10.11 -11.06
C LEU A 170 5.24 -8.96 -10.87
N TRP A 171 4.65 -8.85 -9.68
CA TRP A 171 3.75 -7.75 -9.32
C TRP A 171 4.46 -6.40 -9.42
N LEU A 172 5.66 -6.26 -8.84
CA LEU A 172 6.45 -5.04 -8.91
C LEU A 172 6.85 -4.69 -10.36
N ALA A 173 7.21 -5.68 -11.17
CA ALA A 173 7.51 -5.49 -12.58
C ALA A 173 6.29 -4.98 -13.36
N TYR A 174 5.11 -5.54 -13.08
CA TYR A 174 3.85 -5.08 -13.67
C TYR A 174 3.54 -3.63 -13.29
N LEU A 175 3.73 -3.26 -12.01
CA LEU A 175 3.52 -1.88 -11.55
C LEU A 175 4.50 -0.89 -12.17
N ARG A 176 5.77 -1.29 -12.38
CA ARG A 176 6.76 -0.46 -13.06
C ARG A 176 6.39 -0.22 -14.52
N LYS A 177 5.92 -1.26 -15.22
CA LYS A 177 5.47 -1.16 -16.62
C LYS A 177 4.28 -0.20 -16.77
N HIS A 178 3.36 -0.22 -15.81
CA HIS A 178 2.12 0.57 -15.84
C HIS A 178 2.12 1.72 -14.83
N GLN A 179 3.31 2.29 -14.54
CA GLN A 179 3.47 3.35 -13.56
C GLN A 179 2.71 4.62 -13.99
N TYR A 180 1.87 5.14 -13.09
CA TYR A 180 1.19 6.41 -13.32
C TYR A 180 2.15 7.59 -13.12
N TYR A 181 1.96 8.65 -13.89
CA TYR A 181 2.84 9.83 -13.86
C TYR A 181 2.82 10.52 -12.49
N GLY A 182 3.92 11.17 -12.12
CA GLY A 182 4.02 11.94 -10.87
C GLY A 182 3.95 11.09 -9.59
N ILE A 183 4.12 9.78 -9.69
CA ILE A 183 4.21 8.85 -8.56
C ILE A 183 5.62 8.28 -8.50
N GLY A 184 6.27 8.41 -7.34
CA GLY A 184 7.49 7.69 -7.00
C GLY A 184 7.18 6.46 -6.18
N MET A 185 7.79 5.32 -6.53
CA MET A 185 7.65 4.05 -5.82
C MET A 185 8.97 3.67 -5.14
N LYS A 186 8.88 3.17 -3.90
CA LYS A 186 9.97 2.53 -3.17
C LYS A 186 9.44 1.22 -2.61
N ALA A 187 10.01 0.10 -3.05
CA ALA A 187 9.66 -1.22 -2.52
C ALA A 187 10.78 -1.73 -1.60
N ASN A 188 10.41 -2.22 -0.42
CA ASN A 188 11.26 -3.05 0.40
C ASN A 188 10.73 -4.50 0.27
N MET A 189 11.58 -5.46 -0.07
CA MET A 189 11.23 -6.87 -0.21
C MET A 189 12.02 -7.68 0.82
N TRP A 190 11.34 -8.58 1.52
CA TRP A 190 11.94 -9.51 2.46
C TRP A 190 11.97 -10.90 1.84
N GLU A 191 13.11 -11.57 1.96
CA GLU A 191 13.32 -12.93 1.49
C GLU A 191 13.91 -13.75 2.64
N PHE A 192 13.43 -14.97 2.79
CA PHE A 192 13.98 -15.91 3.76
C PHE A 192 15.17 -16.61 3.12
N SER A 193 16.30 -16.63 3.83
CA SER A 193 17.49 -17.36 3.43
C SER A 193 17.99 -18.21 4.58
N GLU A 194 18.56 -19.36 4.24
CA GLU A 194 19.16 -20.25 5.22
C GLU A 194 20.51 -19.72 5.72
N LEU A 195 20.86 -20.05 6.96
CA LEU A 195 22.14 -19.70 7.56
C LEU A 195 23.26 -20.53 6.92
N GLY A 196 23.90 -19.96 5.91
CA GLY A 196 24.97 -20.61 5.13
C GLY A 196 25.34 -19.83 3.87
N GLY A 197 25.19 -18.49 3.94
CA GLY A 197 24.92 -17.62 2.80
C GLY A 197 25.85 -17.78 1.60
N GLN A 198 27.15 -18.02 1.78
CA GLN A 198 28.07 -18.11 0.64
C GLN A 198 27.88 -19.37 -0.21
N SER A 199 27.55 -20.50 0.40
CA SER A 199 27.39 -21.77 -0.32
C SER A 199 26.04 -21.81 -1.05
N VAL A 200 24.98 -21.45 -0.33
CA VAL A 200 23.61 -21.41 -0.87
C VAL A 200 23.51 -20.36 -1.97
N THR A 201 24.08 -19.16 -1.79
CA THR A 201 24.07 -18.12 -2.84
C THR A 201 24.72 -18.61 -4.11
N LYS A 202 25.89 -19.29 -4.05
CA LYS A 202 26.55 -19.81 -5.26
C LYS A 202 25.72 -20.84 -6.02
N GLN A 203 24.97 -21.69 -5.31
CA GLN A 203 24.09 -22.67 -5.95
C GLN A 203 22.87 -22.00 -6.58
N ASN A 204 22.23 -21.08 -5.86
CA ASN A 204 21.08 -20.32 -6.37
C ASN A 204 21.48 -19.45 -7.56
N THR A 205 22.64 -18.80 -7.54
CA THR A 205 23.14 -18.00 -8.67
C THR A 205 23.25 -18.86 -9.94
N ARG A 206 23.76 -20.09 -9.84
CA ARG A 206 23.87 -21.00 -11.00
C ARG A 206 22.49 -21.36 -11.55
N GLN A 207 21.50 -21.59 -10.68
CA GLN A 207 20.13 -21.88 -11.09
C GLN A 207 19.48 -20.65 -11.77
N TYR A 208 19.63 -19.47 -11.17
CA TYR A 208 19.15 -18.23 -11.79
C TYR A 208 19.81 -17.98 -13.14
N GLU A 209 21.13 -18.20 -13.27
CA GLU A 209 21.84 -18.09 -14.56
C GLU A 209 21.23 -19.02 -15.61
N THR A 210 20.89 -20.26 -15.26
CA THR A 210 20.25 -21.19 -16.20
C THR A 210 18.86 -20.71 -16.64
N ASP A 211 18.03 -20.24 -15.70
CA ASP A 211 16.67 -19.77 -15.99
C ASP A 211 16.69 -18.48 -16.84
N ILE A 212 17.60 -17.59 -16.49
CA ILE A 212 17.86 -16.34 -17.19
C ILE A 212 18.37 -16.63 -18.61
N ASN A 213 19.33 -17.54 -18.79
CA ASN A 213 19.86 -17.97 -20.11
C ASN A 213 18.80 -18.61 -21.00
N ALA A 214 17.80 -19.29 -20.43
CA ALA A 214 16.66 -19.78 -21.20
C ALA A 214 15.75 -18.63 -21.67
N ALA A 215 15.61 -17.55 -20.88
CA ALA A 215 14.78 -16.39 -21.23
C ALA A 215 15.46 -15.40 -22.21
N TRP A 216 16.79 -15.23 -22.14
CA TRP A 216 17.57 -14.31 -22.99
C TRP A 216 17.38 -14.45 -24.51
N PRO A 217 17.30 -15.65 -25.13
CA PRO A 217 17.13 -15.77 -26.59
C PRO A 217 15.79 -15.17 -27.08
N HIS A 218 14.78 -15.08 -26.21
CA HIS A 218 13.49 -14.45 -26.56
C HIS A 218 13.54 -12.91 -26.58
N LEU A 219 14.57 -12.29 -25.99
CA LEU A 219 14.71 -10.83 -25.88
C LEU A 219 15.33 -10.19 -27.15
N GLY A 220 15.78 -11.00 -28.11
CA GLY A 220 16.19 -10.53 -29.45
C GLY A 220 17.50 -9.72 -29.51
N GLN A 221 18.33 -9.75 -28.47
CA GLN A 221 19.64 -9.09 -28.47
C GLN A 221 20.75 -10.05 -28.93
N VAL A 222 21.45 -9.69 -30.00
CA VAL A 222 22.42 -10.56 -30.72
C VAL A 222 23.87 -10.05 -30.60
N LYS A 223 24.15 -9.06 -29.75
CA LYS A 223 25.53 -8.55 -29.57
C LYS A 223 26.09 -8.97 -28.22
N PRO A 224 27.03 -9.93 -28.16
CA PRO A 224 27.77 -10.19 -26.93
C PRO A 224 28.67 -8.99 -26.62
N LEU A 225 28.68 -8.54 -25.37
CA LEU A 225 29.68 -7.60 -24.86
C LEU A 225 31.00 -8.37 -24.70
N GLU A 226 32.07 -7.90 -25.32
CA GLU A 226 33.31 -8.68 -25.51
C GLU A 226 34.15 -8.84 -24.22
N SER A 227 33.92 -8.04 -23.16
CA SER A 227 34.66 -8.17 -21.90
C SER A 227 33.90 -7.75 -20.63
N ALA A 228 34.08 -8.49 -19.54
CA ALA A 228 33.45 -8.22 -18.23
C ALA A 228 33.83 -6.84 -17.66
N LEU A 229 35.08 -6.40 -17.89
CA LEU A 229 35.55 -5.08 -17.46
C LEU A 229 34.86 -3.93 -18.22
N GLU A 230 34.49 -4.15 -19.47
CA GLU A 230 33.73 -3.18 -20.25
C GLU A 230 32.27 -3.15 -19.81
N ALA A 231 31.67 -4.31 -19.50
CA ALA A 231 30.35 -4.39 -18.89
C ALA A 231 30.30 -3.63 -17.56
N ASP A 232 31.28 -3.82 -16.67
CA ASP A 232 31.39 -3.10 -15.40
C ASP A 232 31.55 -1.59 -15.60
N LYS A 233 32.36 -1.15 -16.56
CA LYS A 233 32.51 0.28 -16.88
C LYS A 233 31.19 0.89 -17.39
N VAL A 234 30.47 0.18 -18.25
CA VAL A 234 29.16 0.62 -18.77
C VAL A 234 28.13 0.70 -17.65
N LEU A 235 28.10 -0.28 -16.74
CA LEU A 235 27.20 -0.28 -15.59
C LEU A 235 27.50 0.90 -14.65
N ASN A 236 28.75 1.10 -14.28
CA ASN A 236 29.16 2.18 -13.38
C ASN A 236 28.91 3.57 -13.97
N HIS A 237 29.17 3.74 -15.28
CA HIS A 237 28.86 4.99 -15.98
C HIS A 237 27.35 5.26 -16.05
N ARG A 238 26.52 4.24 -16.37
CA ARG A 238 25.06 4.40 -16.40
C ARG A 238 24.50 4.72 -15.02
N LEU A 239 24.88 3.98 -13.99
CA LEU A 239 24.43 4.20 -12.61
C LEU A 239 24.79 5.60 -12.10
N SER A 240 26.02 6.05 -12.34
CA SER A 240 26.44 7.42 -11.95
C SER A 240 25.68 8.51 -12.71
N SER A 241 25.44 8.32 -14.00
CA SER A 241 24.65 9.28 -14.80
C SER A 241 23.18 9.33 -14.36
N GLU A 242 22.54 8.18 -14.14
CA GLU A 242 21.15 8.06 -13.70
C GLU A 242 20.96 8.59 -12.27
N ALA A 243 21.93 8.37 -11.39
CA ALA A 243 21.92 8.87 -10.03
C ALA A 243 22.06 10.40 -9.95
N SER A 244 22.76 11.02 -10.92
CA SER A 244 22.95 12.47 -10.94
C SER A 244 21.69 13.27 -11.32
N GLY A 245 20.63 12.59 -11.78
CA GLY A 245 19.40 13.22 -12.27
C GLY A 245 19.62 14.01 -13.57
N PRO A 246 18.55 14.48 -14.23
CA PRO A 246 18.71 15.40 -15.36
C PRO A 246 19.35 16.71 -14.85
N ARG A 247 20.48 17.09 -15.45
CA ARG A 247 21.15 18.39 -15.21
C ARG A 247 20.35 19.54 -15.82
#